data_AF-A0A829F901-F1
#
_entry.id   AF-A0A829F901-F1
#
_cell.length_a   1.000
_cell.length_b   1.000
_cell.length_c   1.000
_cell.angle_alpha   90.00
_cell.angle_beta   90.00
_cell.angle_gamma   90.00
#
_symmetry.space_group_name_H-M   'P 1'
#
loop_
_entity.id
_entity.type
_entity.pdbx_description
1 polymer ?
#
loop_
_entity_poly.entity_id
_entity_poly.type
_entity_poly.pdbx_seq_one_letter_code
_entity_poly.pdbx_strand_id
1 'polypeptide(L)'
;MIKEDSKVLYSNKPGFKKLVLQYGRKNIGKQITYDSFVTWLNKAGYGIYQYDKCWKAVFNSLLQHNFYTSVNYRTSKDCNLVTVFQLNKK
;
A
#
# COMPACT_ATOMS: atom_id res chain seq x y z
N MET A 1 23.66 -0.52 7.72
CA MET A 1 23.63 -0.01 6.33
C MET A 1 22.55 1.06 6.26
N ILE A 2 22.97 2.33 6.36
CA ILE A 2 22.08 3.49 6.42
C ILE A 2 21.53 3.68 5.00
N LYS A 3 20.22 3.47 4.80
CA LYS A 3 19.62 3.71 3.49
C LYS A 3 19.55 5.23 3.26
N GLU A 4 20.14 5.64 2.15
CA GLU A 4 20.08 6.96 1.52
C GLU A 4 18.69 7.61 1.68
N ASP A 5 18.69 8.93 1.88
CA ASP A 5 17.53 9.80 2.14
C ASP A 5 16.23 9.35 1.48
N SER A 6 15.46 8.51 2.17
CA SER A 6 14.18 8.05 1.66
C SER A 6 13.22 9.24 1.59
N LYS A 7 12.65 9.49 0.41
CA LYS A 7 11.71 10.59 0.25
C LYS A 7 10.44 10.30 1.06
N VAL A 8 10.15 11.20 2.00
CA VAL A 8 8.97 11.07 2.88
C VAL A 8 7.69 11.31 2.08
N LEU A 9 6.75 10.37 2.18
CA LEU A 9 5.42 10.42 1.59
C LEU A 9 4.36 10.69 2.65
N TYR A 10 3.38 11.51 2.28
CA TYR A 10 2.21 11.83 3.07
C TYR A 10 0.96 11.43 2.28
N SER A 11 0.03 10.72 2.92
CA SER A 11 -1.16 10.16 2.28
C SER A 11 -2.10 11.22 1.72
N ASN A 12 -2.10 12.42 2.31
CA ASN A 12 -2.85 13.58 1.85
C ASN A 12 -2.22 14.32 0.66
N LYS A 13 -1.02 13.92 0.20
CA LYS A 13 -0.35 14.55 -0.94
C LYS A 13 -0.58 13.78 -2.24
N PRO A 14 -0.66 14.46 -3.39
CA PRO A 14 -0.87 13.82 -4.70
C PRO A 14 0.15 12.72 -5.05
N GLY A 15 1.39 12.86 -4.55
CA GLY A 15 2.45 11.87 -4.76
C GLY A 15 2.08 10.49 -4.23
N PHE A 16 1.41 10.42 -3.08
CA PHE A 16 0.94 9.14 -2.52
C PHE A 16 -0.10 8.49 -3.42
N LYS A 17 -1.12 9.25 -3.86
CA LYS A 17 -2.14 8.76 -4.80
C LYS A 17 -1.51 8.19 -6.06
N LYS A 18 -0.56 8.91 -6.68
CA LYS A 18 0.14 8.45 -7.88
C LYS A 18 0.82 7.09 -7.67
N LEU A 19 1.50 6.92 -6.53
CA LEU A 19 2.20 5.69 -6.19
C LEU A 19 1.26 4.53 -5.87
N VAL A 20 0.15 4.78 -5.16
CA VAL A 20 -0.88 3.75 -4.89
C VAL A 20 -1.48 3.25 -6.20
N LEU A 21 -1.85 4.14 -7.12
CA LEU A 21 -2.42 3.74 -8.41
C LEU A 21 -1.40 3.00 -9.29
N GLN A 22 -0.14 3.44 -9.28
CA GLN A 22 0.94 2.73 -9.98
C GLN A 22 1.15 1.33 -9.41
N TYR A 23 1.15 1.19 -8.07
CA TYR A 23 1.26 -0.09 -7.40
C TYR A 23 0.07 -1.00 -7.71
N GLY A 24 -1.16 -0.48 -7.63
CA GLY A 24 -2.37 -1.23 -7.95
C GLY A 24 -2.37 -1.79 -9.36
N ARG A 25 -2.02 -0.96 -10.37
CA ARG A 25 -1.92 -1.37 -11.78
C ARG A 25 -0.90 -2.49 -11.99
N LYS A 26 0.25 -2.44 -11.30
CA LYS A 26 1.30 -3.49 -11.37
C LYS A 26 0.89 -4.82 -10.72
N ASN A 27 -0.15 -4.81 -9.88
CA ASN A 27 -0.58 -5.96 -9.09
C ASN A 27 -2.01 -6.39 -9.39
N ILE A 28 -2.57 -6.01 -10.54
CA ILE A 28 -3.82 -6.59 -11.04
C ILE A 28 -3.67 -8.11 -11.14
N GLY A 29 -4.67 -8.85 -10.67
CA GLY A 29 -4.69 -10.31 -10.58
C GLY A 29 -3.94 -10.86 -9.38
N LYS A 30 -3.26 -10.03 -8.58
CA LYS A 30 -2.47 -10.46 -7.42
C LYS A 30 -3.12 -10.07 -6.09
N GLN A 31 -2.74 -10.82 -5.06
CA GLN A 31 -3.00 -10.47 -3.66
C GLN A 31 -1.91 -9.52 -3.16
N ILE A 32 -2.32 -8.42 -2.54
CA ILE A 32 -1.43 -7.43 -1.92
C ILE A 32 -1.84 -7.17 -0.47
N THR A 33 -0.91 -6.67 0.34
CA THR A 33 -1.14 -6.26 1.72
C THR A 33 -0.58 -4.86 1.95
N TYR A 34 -0.84 -4.28 3.12
CA TYR A 34 -0.19 -3.04 3.55
C TYR A 34 1.34 -3.19 3.56
N ASP A 35 1.85 -4.31 4.08
CA ASP A 35 3.29 -4.54 4.19
C ASP A 35 3.95 -4.74 2.83
N SER A 36 3.26 -5.38 1.88
CA SER A 36 3.80 -5.54 0.52
C SER A 36 3.88 -4.19 -0.21
N PHE A 37 2.94 -3.28 0.05
CA PHE A 37 3.00 -1.91 -0.45
C PHE A 37 4.14 -1.11 0.18
N VAL A 38 4.30 -1.16 1.51
CA VAL A 38 5.41 -0.49 2.23
C VAL A 38 6.76 -1.02 1.75
N THR A 39 6.89 -2.34 1.58
CA THR A 39 8.10 -2.97 1.04
C THR A 39 8.41 -2.47 -0.38
N TRP A 40 7.39 -2.33 -1.22
CA TRP A 40 7.54 -1.80 -2.57
C TRP A 40 7.97 -0.32 -2.56
N LEU A 41 7.40 0.52 -1.68
CA LEU A 41 7.82 1.90 -1.49
C LEU A 41 9.27 2.02 -1.03
N ASN A 42 9.66 1.24 -0.03
CA ASN A 42 11.01 1.23 0.52
C ASN A 42 12.06 0.81 -0.52
N LYS A 43 11.70 -0.08 -1.46
CA LYS A 43 12.56 -0.45 -2.60
C LYS A 43 12.66 0.67 -3.64
N ALA A 44 11.64 1.51 -3.75
CA ALA A 44 11.60 2.65 -4.65
C ALA A 44 12.18 3.95 -4.04
N GLY A 45 12.80 3.88 -2.85
CA GLY A 45 13.41 5.04 -2.18
C GLY A 45 12.41 5.93 -1.45
N TYR A 46 11.22 5.43 -1.12
CA TYR A 46 10.20 6.18 -0.39
C TYR A 46 9.95 5.61 0.99
N GLY A 47 9.64 6.47 1.96
CA GLY A 47 9.13 6.10 3.28
C GLY A 47 7.81 6.79 3.57
N ILE A 48 6.86 6.11 4.19
CA ILE A 48 5.61 6.74 4.66
C ILE A 48 5.92 7.53 5.93
N TYR A 49 5.39 8.75 6.04
CA TYR A 49 5.52 9.56 7.25
C TYR A 49 4.99 8.81 8.48
N GLN A 50 5.84 8.65 9.49
CA GLN A 50 5.54 7.81 10.66
C GLN A 50 4.30 8.25 11.47
N TYR A 51 3.96 9.54 11.45
CA TYR A 51 2.78 10.08 12.14
C TYR A 51 1.53 10.15 11.26
N ASP A 52 1.61 9.71 10.01
CA ASP A 52 0.44 9.61 9.14
C ASP A 52 -0.40 8.39 9.51
N LYS A 53 -1.27 8.52 10.52
CA LYS A 53 -2.12 7.40 10.97
C LYS A 53 -3.21 7.00 9.96
N CYS A 54 -3.44 7.83 8.93
CA CYS A 54 -4.54 7.68 7.99
C CYS A 54 -4.16 6.96 6.68
N TRP A 55 -2.87 6.76 6.42
CA TRP A 55 -2.40 6.25 5.11
C TRP A 55 -3.05 4.93 4.70
N LYS A 56 -3.31 4.01 5.65
CA LYS A 56 -3.96 2.72 5.37
C LYS A 56 -5.40 2.88 4.88
N ALA A 57 -6.13 3.83 5.45
CA ALA A 57 -7.50 4.15 5.06
C ALA A 57 -7.52 4.82 3.68
N VAL A 58 -6.62 5.79 3.45
CA VAL A 58 -6.46 6.45 2.14
C VAL A 58 -6.06 5.44 1.06
N PHE A 59 -5.12 4.55 1.36
CA PHE A 59 -4.72 3.46 0.47
C PHE A 59 -5.91 2.59 0.07
N ASN A 60 -6.69 2.12 1.06
CA ASN A 60 -7.85 1.27 0.80
C ASN A 60 -8.90 2.00 -0.08
N SER A 61 -9.25 3.24 0.28
CA SER A 61 -10.18 4.07 -0.49
C SER A 61 -9.71 4.22 -1.94
N LEU A 62 -8.43 4.54 -2.16
CA LEU A 62 -7.87 4.67 -3.50
C LEU A 62 -7.96 3.37 -4.30
N LEU A 63 -7.75 2.21 -3.68
CA LEU A 63 -7.90 0.93 -4.37
C LEU A 63 -9.36 0.66 -4.74
N GLN A 64 -10.29 0.78 -3.79
CA GLN A 64 -11.70 0.49 -4.00
C GLN A 64 -12.35 1.40 -5.06
N HIS A 65 -11.91 2.66 -5.16
CA HIS A 65 -12.42 3.57 -6.19
C HIS A 65 -11.90 3.24 -7.59
N ASN A 66 -10.70 2.66 -7.72
CA ASN A 66 -10.01 2.53 -9.01
C ASN A 66 -9.90 1.09 -9.53
N PHE A 67 -10.22 0.08 -8.71
CA PHE A 67 -10.11 -1.34 -9.04
C PHE A 67 -11.30 -2.12 -8.45
N TYR A 68 -11.69 -3.24 -9.07
CA TYR A 68 -12.50 -4.22 -8.36
C TYR A 68 -11.63 -4.85 -7.27
N THR A 69 -11.99 -4.62 -6.02
CA THR A 69 -11.20 -5.04 -4.87
C THR A 69 -12.03 -5.99 -4.02
N SER A 70 -11.54 -7.21 -3.78
CA SER A 70 -12.07 -8.06 -2.70
C SER A 70 -11.08 -8.10 -1.54
N VAL A 71 -11.61 -8.14 -0.32
CA VAL A 71 -10.83 -8.09 0.91
C VAL A 71 -10.99 -9.40 1.65
N ASN A 72 -9.87 -10.03 1.96
CA ASN A 72 -9.77 -11.21 2.80
C ASN A 72 -8.83 -10.91 3.97
N TYR A 73 -8.83 -11.80 4.97
CA TYR A 73 -7.93 -11.71 6.11
C TYR A 73 -7.18 -13.02 6.27
N ARG A 74 -5.93 -12.92 6.70
CA ARG A 74 -5.14 -14.08 7.13
C ARG A 74 -4.40 -13.75 8.41
N THR A 75 -4.12 -14.76 9.20
CA THR A 75 -3.33 -14.62 10.42
C THR A 75 -1.85 -14.82 10.09
N SER A 76 -0.98 -13.92 10.57
CA SER A 76 0.47 -14.11 10.48
C SER A 76 0.96 -15.19 11.47
N LYS A 77 2.24 -15.56 11.39
CA LYS A 77 2.86 -16.48 12.37
C LYS A 77 2.80 -15.94 13.80
N ASP A 78 2.80 -14.62 13.96
CA ASP A 78 2.73 -13.91 15.24
C ASP A 78 1.29 -13.62 15.68
N CYS A 79 0.30 -14.36 15.15
CA CYS A 79 -1.12 -14.19 15.44
C CYS A 79 -1.71 -12.80 15.07
N ASN A 80 -1.02 -12.03 14.23
CA ASN A 80 -1.52 -10.72 13.79
C ASN A 80 -2.47 -10.87 12.59
N LEU A 81 -3.58 -10.12 12.62
CA LEU A 81 -4.52 -10.07 11.50
C LEU A 81 -3.93 -9.25 10.35
N VAL A 82 -3.78 -9.87 9.18
CA VAL A 82 -3.27 -9.25 7.96
C VAL A 82 -4.41 -9.08 6.96
N THR A 83 -4.69 -7.83 6.59
CA THR A 83 -5.60 -7.50 5.50
C THR A 83 -4.97 -7.81 4.15
N VAL A 84 -5.67 -8.60 3.34
CA VAL A 84 -5.27 -9.01 1.99
C VAL A 84 -6.26 -8.45 0.99
N PHE A 85 -5.77 -7.68 0.03
CA PHE A 85 -6.56 -7.13 -1.08
C PHE A 85 -6.28 -7.95 -2.34
N GLN A 86 -7.31 -8.49 -2.96
CA GLN A 86 -7.24 -9.02 -4.31
C GLN A 86 -7.70 -7.93 -5.28
N LEU A 87 -6.80 -7.51 -6.17
CA LEU A 87 -7.08 -6.48 -7.15
C LEU A 87 -7.44 -7.08 -8.50
N ASN A 88 -8.54 -6.62 -9.10
CA ASN A 88 -8.94 -6.95 -10.45
C ASN A 88 -9.16 -5.67 -11.27
N LYS A 89 -8.99 -5.78 -12.59
CA LYS A 89 -9.22 -4.67 -13.51
C LYS A 89 -10.70 -4.30 -13.46
N LYS A 90 -10.99 -3.01 -13.26
CA LYS A 90 -12.35 -2.47 -13.31
C LYS A 90 -12.86 -2.39 -14.75
#